data_AF-A0A2E7W610-F1
#
_entry.id   AF-A0A2E7W610-F1
#
_cell.length_a   1.000
_cell.length_b   1.000
_cell.length_c   1.000
_cell.angle_alpha   90.00
_cell.angle_beta   90.00
_cell.angle_gamma   90.00
#
_symmetry.space_group_name_H-M   'P 1'
#
loop_
_entity.id
_entity.type
_entity.pdbx_description
1 polymer ?
#
loop_
_entity_poly.entity_id
_entity_poly.type
_entity_poly.pdbx_seq_one_letter_code
_entity_poly.pdbx_strand_id
1 'polypeptide(L)'
;MSTDQKGMPVQAKGKRPQFLKTPGLDKAVSIITALVGEVSVLHDELDTLRKVLIEKKIITKNTLKTYKIDQETRKEREEWRELFLGNIFRVIEQDVKSMEENTKKNISN
;
A
#
# COMPACT_ATOMS: atom_id res chain seq x y z
N MET A 1 40.05 -4.69 0.51
CA MET A 1 38.63 -5.03 0.75
C MET A 1 37.83 -4.39 -0.36
N SER A 2 37.38 -5.19 -1.33
CA SER A 2 36.76 -4.72 -2.57
C SER A 2 35.34 -4.20 -2.31
N THR A 3 35.08 -2.99 -2.78
CA THR A 3 33.75 -2.39 -2.89
C THR A 3 32.98 -3.06 -4.01
N ASP A 4 32.01 -3.90 -3.66
CA ASP A 4 31.10 -4.54 -4.61
C ASP A 4 30.02 -3.53 -5.03
N GLN A 5 30.26 -2.83 -6.14
CA GLN A 5 29.26 -1.96 -6.76
C GLN A 5 28.16 -2.84 -7.37
N LYS A 6 27.06 -3.01 -6.63
CA LYS A 6 25.83 -3.64 -7.10
C LYS A 6 25.32 -2.92 -8.35
N GLY A 7 25.60 -3.49 -9.51
CA GLY A 7 25.22 -2.95 -10.82
C GLY A 7 23.71 -2.69 -10.91
N MET A 8 23.34 -1.50 -11.40
CA MET A 8 21.93 -1.15 -11.63
C MET A 8 21.27 -2.19 -12.55
N PRO A 9 20.03 -2.62 -12.25
CA PRO A 9 19.32 -3.58 -13.09
C PRO A 9 19.14 -3.02 -14.50
N VAL A 10 19.50 -3.83 -15.49
CA VAL A 10 19.40 -3.50 -16.92
C VAL A 10 17.95 -3.18 -17.26
N GLN A 11 17.70 -1.96 -17.75
CA GLN A 11 16.38 -1.52 -18.16
C GLN A 11 16.01 -2.20 -19.49
N ALA A 12 14.90 -2.94 -19.52
CA ALA A 12 14.45 -3.63 -20.74
C ALA A 12 14.17 -2.63 -21.87
N LYS A 13 14.77 -2.85 -23.05
CA LYS A 13 14.70 -1.94 -24.21
C LYS A 13 13.39 -2.03 -25.02
N GLY A 14 12.40 -2.80 -24.56
CA GLY A 14 11.13 -3.02 -25.25
C GLY A 14 9.97 -2.17 -24.71
N LYS A 15 9.05 -1.77 -25.60
CA LYS A 15 7.76 -1.17 -25.19
C LYS A 15 7.01 -2.20 -24.33
N ARG A 16 6.61 -1.84 -23.10
CA ARG A 16 5.89 -2.77 -22.21
C ARG A 16 4.65 -3.30 -22.93
N PRO A 17 4.40 -4.62 -22.96
CA PRO A 17 3.20 -5.16 -23.57
C PRO A 17 1.95 -4.53 -22.92
N GLN A 18 1.01 -4.10 -23.77
CA GLN A 18 -0.33 -3.70 -23.32
C GLN A 18 -1.27 -4.86 -23.61
N PHE A 19 -1.91 -5.37 -22.58
CA PHE A 19 -2.84 -6.50 -22.67
C PHE A 19 -4.28 -6.01 -22.69
N LEU A 20 -4.57 -4.91 -22.01
CA LEU A 20 -5.92 -4.38 -21.87
C LEU A 20 -6.14 -3.14 -22.74
N LYS A 21 -7.37 -3.03 -23.29
CA LYS A 21 -7.76 -1.94 -24.21
C LYS A 21 -7.76 -0.57 -23.54
N THR A 22 -8.03 -0.52 -22.24
CA THR A 22 -8.12 0.73 -21.48
C THR A 22 -6.70 1.21 -21.10
N PRO A 23 -6.29 2.40 -21.54
CA PRO A 23 -4.99 2.97 -21.16
C PRO A 23 -4.82 2.99 -19.64
N GLY A 24 -3.67 2.49 -19.16
CA GLY A 24 -3.33 2.49 -17.73
C GLY A 24 -3.88 1.30 -16.93
N LEU A 25 -4.79 0.50 -17.46
CA LEU A 25 -5.40 -0.61 -16.71
C LEU A 25 -4.39 -1.74 -16.41
N ASP A 26 -3.49 -2.07 -17.34
CA ASP A 26 -2.41 -3.03 -17.10
C ASP A 26 -1.48 -2.59 -15.95
N LYS A 27 -1.24 -1.27 -15.85
CA LYS A 27 -0.44 -0.69 -14.77
C LYS A 27 -1.18 -0.77 -13.44
N ALA A 28 -2.49 -0.46 -13.42
CA ALA A 28 -3.32 -0.60 -12.23
C ALA A 28 -3.38 -2.05 -11.74
N VAL A 29 -3.61 -3.01 -12.65
CA VAL A 29 -3.58 -4.45 -12.32
C VAL A 29 -2.23 -4.86 -11.77
N SER A 30 -1.12 -4.43 -12.37
CA SER A 30 0.23 -4.73 -11.86
C SER A 30 0.46 -4.19 -10.45
N ILE A 31 0.01 -2.95 -10.16
CA ILE A 31 0.10 -2.35 -8.83
C ILE A 31 -0.76 -3.13 -7.83
N ILE A 32 -1.99 -3.47 -8.19
CA ILE A 32 -2.90 -4.25 -7.34
C ILE A 32 -2.31 -5.63 -7.04
N THR A 33 -1.80 -6.35 -8.05
CA THR A 33 -1.17 -7.66 -7.85
C THR A 33 0.04 -7.59 -6.93
N ALA A 34 0.89 -6.57 -7.08
CA ALA A 34 2.00 -6.34 -6.17
C ALA A 34 1.52 -6.10 -4.73
N LEU A 35 0.53 -5.22 -4.55
CA LEU A 35 -0.07 -4.96 -3.24
C LEU A 35 -0.70 -6.21 -2.60
N VAL A 36 -1.38 -7.04 -3.39
CA VAL A 36 -1.94 -8.33 -2.91
C VAL A 36 -0.84 -9.26 -2.40
N GLY A 37 0.31 -9.30 -3.09
CA GLY A 37 1.49 -10.03 -2.64
C GLY A 37 1.97 -9.57 -1.27
N GLU A 38 2.20 -8.26 -1.11
CA GLU A 38 2.63 -7.66 0.16
C GLU A 38 1.61 -7.91 1.30
N VAL A 39 0.30 -7.78 1.03
CA VAL A 39 -0.75 -8.06 2.02
C VAL A 39 -0.74 -9.53 2.44
N SER A 40 -0.47 -10.44 1.51
CA SER A 40 -0.38 -11.88 1.81
C SER A 40 0.81 -12.18 2.72
N VAL A 41 1.96 -11.57 2.45
CA VAL A 41 3.15 -11.70 3.31
C VAL A 41 2.89 -11.15 4.72
N LEU A 42 2.27 -9.97 4.84
CA LEU A 42 1.90 -9.39 6.13
C LEU A 42 0.91 -10.28 6.91
N HIS A 43 -0.05 -10.89 6.21
CA HIS A 43 -0.98 -11.84 6.84
C HIS A 43 -0.24 -13.05 7.43
N ASP A 44 0.69 -13.63 6.68
CA ASP A 44 1.47 -14.79 7.11
C ASP A 44 2.44 -14.45 8.25
N GLU A 45 3.04 -13.25 8.22
CA GLU A 45 3.90 -12.77 9.30
C GLU A 45 3.11 -12.56 10.60
N LEU A 46 1.92 -11.97 10.53
CA LEU A 46 1.02 -11.80 11.68
C LEU A 46 0.54 -13.15 12.24
N ASP A 47 0.23 -14.11 11.39
CA ASP A 47 -0.15 -15.47 11.83
C ASP A 47 1.03 -16.18 12.49
N THR A 48 2.23 -16.05 11.92
CA THR A 48 3.47 -16.60 12.49
C THR A 48 3.77 -16.00 13.84
N LEU A 49 3.71 -14.67 13.98
CA LEU A 49 3.89 -13.97 15.25
C LEU A 49 2.89 -14.48 16.30
N ARG A 50 1.61 -14.62 15.92
CA ARG A 50 0.58 -15.16 16.82
C ARG A 50 0.91 -16.58 17.27
N LYS A 51 1.33 -17.47 16.37
CA LYS A 51 1.72 -18.84 16.68
C LYS A 51 2.91 -18.89 17.63
N VAL A 52 3.94 -18.08 17.40
CA VAL A 52 5.13 -17.98 18.27
C VAL A 52 4.75 -17.50 19.67
N LEU A 53 3.87 -16.50 19.80
CA LEU A 53 3.42 -16.00 21.11
C LEU A 53 2.62 -17.05 21.89
N ILE A 54 1.82 -17.88 21.20
CA ILE A 54 1.08 -18.99 21.81
C ILE A 54 2.04 -20.11 22.24
N GLU A 55 3.01 -20.47 21.40
CA GLU A 55 4.02 -21.49 21.69
C GLU A 55 4.84 -21.11 22.93
N LYS A 56 5.23 -19.83 23.03
CA LYS A 56 5.91 -19.26 24.20
C LYS A 56 5.00 -19.06 25.41
N LYS A 57 3.70 -19.42 25.32
CA LYS A 57 2.69 -19.27 26.38
C LYS A 57 2.50 -17.83 26.87
N ILE A 58 2.80 -16.83 26.03
CA ILE A 58 2.61 -15.40 26.33
C ILE A 58 1.12 -15.02 26.19
N ILE A 59 0.46 -15.58 25.17
CA ILE A 59 -0.98 -15.41 24.94
C ILE A 59 -1.64 -16.78 24.77
N THR A 60 -2.97 -16.83 24.88
CA THR A 60 -3.77 -18.03 24.57
C THR A 60 -4.37 -17.93 23.16
N LYS A 61 -4.82 -19.07 22.61
CA LYS A 61 -5.54 -19.11 21.32
C LYS A 61 -6.78 -18.20 21.30
N ASN A 62 -7.42 -17.95 22.45
CA ASN A 62 -8.59 -17.09 22.54
C ASN A 62 -8.28 -15.63 22.82
N THR A 63 -7.05 -15.29 23.21
CA THR A 63 -6.68 -13.93 23.64
C THR A 63 -7.07 -12.89 22.59
N LEU A 64 -6.75 -13.08 21.31
CA LEU A 64 -7.15 -12.13 20.26
C LEU A 64 -8.66 -12.07 20.01
N LYS A 65 -9.38 -13.19 20.17
CA LYS A 65 -10.84 -13.23 19.96
C LYS A 65 -11.59 -12.47 21.06
N THR A 66 -11.04 -12.47 22.27
CA THR A 66 -11.64 -11.81 23.44
C THR A 66 -11.07 -10.42 23.71
N TYR A 67 -9.98 -10.05 23.03
CA TYR A 67 -9.32 -8.76 23.22
C TYR A 67 -10.24 -7.62 22.80
N LYS A 68 -10.50 -6.69 23.73
CA LYS A 68 -11.26 -5.48 23.47
C LYS A 68 -10.29 -4.31 23.35
N ILE A 69 -10.36 -3.64 22.20
CA ILE A 69 -9.61 -2.41 21.95
C ILE A 69 -10.25 -1.30 22.79
N ASP A 70 -9.45 -0.66 23.64
CA ASP A 70 -9.86 0.51 24.41
C ASP A 70 -10.05 1.74 23.50
N GLN A 71 -10.55 2.84 24.06
CA GLN A 71 -10.85 4.04 23.28
C GLN A 71 -9.60 4.77 22.80
N GLU A 72 -8.51 4.70 23.56
CA GLU A 72 -7.24 5.36 23.23
C GLU A 72 -6.60 4.69 22.02
N THR A 73 -6.41 3.38 22.09
CA THR A 73 -5.90 2.55 20.99
C THR A 73 -6.76 2.68 19.73
N ARG A 74 -8.08 2.80 19.88
CA ARG A 74 -8.99 3.02 18.74
C ARG A 74 -8.69 4.35 18.06
N LYS A 75 -8.53 5.42 18.84
CA LYS A 75 -8.24 6.76 18.35
C LYS A 75 -6.89 6.81 17.64
N GLU A 76 -5.85 6.22 18.21
CA GLU A 76 -4.53 6.13 17.57
C GLU A 76 -4.59 5.44 16.20
N ARG A 77 -5.35 4.34 16.10
CA ARG A 77 -5.55 3.63 14.82
C ARG A 77 -6.35 4.43 13.80
N GLU A 78 -7.24 5.31 14.26
CA GLU A 78 -8.01 6.20 13.41
C GLU A 78 -7.13 7.32 12.85
N GLU A 79 -6.39 8.01 13.71
CA GLU A 79 -5.42 9.05 13.32
C GLU A 79 -4.37 8.49 12.34
N TRP A 80 -3.82 7.32 12.62
CA TRP A 80 -2.88 6.66 11.71
C TRP A 80 -3.51 6.32 10.35
N ARG A 81 -4.74 5.83 10.33
CA ARG A 81 -5.45 5.47 9.10
C ARG A 81 -5.78 6.71 8.28
N GLU A 82 -6.19 7.81 8.89
CA GLU A 82 -6.42 9.09 8.20
C GLU A 82 -5.14 9.60 7.55
N LEU A 83 -4.01 9.60 8.28
CA LEU A 83 -2.71 9.97 7.74
C LEU A 83 -2.28 9.08 6.57
N PHE A 84 -2.46 7.77 6.72
CA PHE A 84 -2.12 6.80 5.68
C PHE A 84 -2.93 7.02 4.41
N LEU A 85 -4.26 7.19 4.54
CA LEU A 85 -5.14 7.45 3.40
C LEU A 85 -4.84 8.80 2.75
N GLY A 86 -4.61 9.85 3.53
CA GLY A 86 -4.22 11.16 3.01
C GLY A 86 -2.93 11.09 2.18
N ASN A 87 -1.94 10.33 2.64
CA ASN A 87 -0.69 10.14 1.89
C ASN A 87 -0.90 9.37 0.58
N ILE A 88 -1.78 8.36 0.56
CA ILE A 88 -2.09 7.60 -0.66
C ILE A 88 -2.88 8.45 -1.66
N PHE A 89 -3.91 9.17 -1.19
CA PHE A 89 -4.83 9.91 -2.06
C PHE A 89 -4.33 11.28 -2.49
N ARG A 90 -3.27 11.81 -1.88
CA ARG A 90 -2.68 13.10 -2.23
C ARG A 90 -2.40 13.26 -3.73
N VAL A 91 -1.97 12.20 -4.42
CA VAL A 91 -1.69 12.26 -5.87
C VAL A 91 -2.99 12.48 -6.66
N ILE A 92 -4.07 11.81 -6.28
CA ILE A 92 -5.39 11.96 -6.91
C ILE A 92 -5.96 13.37 -6.63
N GLU A 93 -5.80 13.89 -5.41
CA GLU A 93 -6.24 15.26 -5.08
C GLU A 93 -5.49 16.33 -5.89
N GLN A 94 -4.19 16.13 -6.13
CA GLN A 94 -3.39 17.03 -6.96
C GLN A 94 -3.83 16.99 -8.42
N ASP A 95 -4.10 15.80 -8.95
CA ASP A 95 -4.59 15.62 -10.31
C ASP A 95 -5.96 16.30 -10.49
N VAL A 96 -6.90 16.09 -9.57
CA VAL A 96 -8.23 16.75 -9.60
C VAL A 96 -8.10 18.27 -9.56
N LYS A 97 -7.28 18.84 -8.66
CA LYS A 97 -7.06 20.29 -8.59
C LYS A 97 -6.49 20.85 -9.90
N SER A 98 -5.52 20.16 -10.49
CA SER A 98 -4.93 20.59 -11.77
C SER A 98 -5.95 20.56 -12.92
N MET A 99 -6.87 19.60 -12.91
CA MET A 99 -7.96 19.51 -13.90
C MET A 99 -8.96 20.66 -13.73
N GLU A 100 -9.33 21.01 -12.49
CA GLU A 100 -10.23 22.14 -12.20
C GLU A 100 -9.62 23.48 -12.62
N GLU A 101 -8.33 23.70 -12.35
CA GLU A 101 -7.60 24.91 -12.74
C GLU A 101 -7.50 25.06 -14.26
N ASN A 102 -7.20 23.97 -14.98
CA ASN A 102 -7.16 23.96 -16.44
C ASN A 102 -8.55 24.21 -17.06
N THR A 103 -9.60 23.68 -16.45
CA THR A 103 -10.98 23.90 -16.90
C THR A 103 -11.38 25.37 -16.73
N LYS A 104 -11.06 25.99 -15.59
CA LYS A 104 -11.32 27.42 -15.34
C LYS A 104 -10.55 28.32 -16.32
N LYS A 105 -9.30 27.97 -16.64
CA LYS A 105 -8.47 28.74 -17.57
C LYS A 105 -8.98 28.70 -19.02
N ASN A 106 -9.56 27.57 -19.44
CA ASN A 106 -10.16 27.43 -20.78
C ASN A 106 -11.52 28.12 -20.94
N ILE A 107 -12.25 28.39 -19.86
CA ILE A 107 -13.54 29.11 -19.90
C ILE A 107 -13.33 30.63 -19.85
N SER A 108 -12.15 31.09 -19.43
CA SER A 108 -11.82 32.51 -19.31
C SER A 108 -11.10 33.11 -20.54
N ASN A 109 -10.90 32.32 -21.60
CA ASN A 109 -10.39 32.74 -22.92
C ASN A 109 -11.51 32.65 -23.97
#